data_AF-A0A7W4PFB9-F1
#
_entry.id   AF-A0A7W4PFB9-F1
#
_cell.length_a   1.000
_cell.length_b   1.000
_cell.length_c   1.000
_cell.angle_alpha   90.00
_cell.angle_beta   90.00
_cell.angle_gamma   90.00
#
_symmetry.space_group_name_H-M   'P 1'
#
loop_
_entity.id
_entity.type
_entity.pdbx_description
1 polymer ?
#
loop_
_entity_poly.entity_id
_entity_poly.type
_entity_poly.pdbx_seq_one_letter_code
_entity_poly.pdbx_strand_id
1 'polypeptide(L)'
;MKGARLDNRQWVAKLAAGIVPGCALALAVMAVVGALCHTTGSPMTLSAQFLLWLAGLLWAVILSGCFLFRSGGWAWGVLGGGAVAVWLLFAVVKSVFP
;
A
#
# COMPACT_ATOMS: atom_id res chain seq x y z
N MET A 1 4.49 -12.32 -37.21
CA MET A 1 4.30 -11.71 -35.88
C MET A 1 5.61 -11.07 -35.46
N LYS A 2 5.68 -9.73 -35.30
CA LYS A 2 6.87 -9.09 -34.73
C LYS A 2 6.95 -9.54 -33.27
N GLY A 3 7.95 -10.35 -32.92
CA GLY A 3 8.16 -10.78 -31.55
C GLY A 3 8.30 -9.54 -30.67
N ALA A 4 7.38 -9.37 -29.72
CA ALA A 4 7.49 -8.32 -28.73
C ALA A 4 8.83 -8.55 -27.99
N ARG A 5 9.79 -7.64 -28.15
CA ARG A 5 11.01 -7.68 -27.34
C ARG A 5 10.59 -7.52 -25.89
N LEU A 6 10.89 -8.53 -25.09
CA LEU A 6 10.85 -8.40 -23.64
C LEU A 6 11.93 -7.39 -23.25
N ASP A 7 11.52 -6.24 -22.72
CA ASP A 7 12.40 -5.20 -22.20
C ASP A 7 12.01 -4.88 -20.76
N ASN A 8 13.00 -4.75 -19.89
CA ASN A 8 12.86 -4.52 -18.46
C ASN A 8 12.92 -3.05 -18.07
N ARG A 9 12.96 -2.12 -19.03
CA ARG A 9 12.98 -0.66 -18.77
C ARG A 9 11.93 -0.17 -17.76
N GLN A 10 10.76 -0.82 -17.71
CA GLN A 10 9.67 -0.42 -16.81
C GLN A 10 9.72 -1.09 -15.43
N TRP A 11 10.56 -2.12 -15.25
CA TRP A 11 10.58 -2.92 -14.01
C TRP A 11 11.02 -2.10 -12.81
N VAL A 12 12.09 -1.31 -12.95
CA VAL A 12 12.59 -0.46 -11.86
C VAL A 12 11.54 0.55 -11.44
N ALA A 13 10.85 1.19 -12.38
CA ALA A 13 9.80 2.15 -12.08
C ALA A 13 8.59 1.52 -11.37
N LYS A 14 8.18 0.30 -11.79
CA LYS A 14 7.11 -0.47 -11.13
C LYS A 14 7.52 -0.94 -9.74
N LEU A 15 8.74 -1.44 -9.58
CA LEU A 15 9.28 -1.86 -8.29
C LEU A 15 9.37 -0.67 -7.32
N ALA A 16 9.88 0.47 -7.78
CA ALA A 16 9.90 1.70 -7.00
C ALA A 16 8.49 2.15 -6.58
N ALA A 17 7.48 1.98 -7.46
CA ALA A 17 6.08 2.21 -7.11
C ALA A 17 5.58 1.22 -6.03
N GLY A 18 5.90 -0.06 -6.14
CA GLY A 18 5.55 -1.06 -5.13
C GLY A 18 6.22 -0.80 -3.77
N ILE A 19 7.46 -0.31 -3.77
CA ILE A 19 8.20 0.01 -2.56
C ILE A 19 7.65 1.29 -1.92
N VAL A 20 7.63 2.40 -2.63
CA VAL A 20 7.37 3.72 -2.03
C VAL A 20 5.87 3.95 -1.83
N PRO A 21 5.05 4.21 -2.87
CA PRO A 21 3.63 4.40 -2.67
C PRO A 21 2.92 3.11 -2.22
N GLY A 22 3.42 1.93 -2.58
CA GLY A 22 2.87 0.67 -2.08
C GLY A 22 3.05 0.48 -0.57
N CYS A 23 4.20 0.84 0.01
CA CYS A 23 4.38 0.83 1.46
C CYS A 23 3.47 1.88 2.13
N ALA A 24 3.42 3.09 1.58
CA ALA A 24 2.55 4.15 2.09
C ALA A 24 1.07 3.73 2.10
N LEU A 25 0.60 3.04 1.05
CA LEU A 25 -0.74 2.49 0.96
C LEU A 25 -0.98 1.40 2.02
N ALA A 26 -0.04 0.47 2.19
CA ALA A 26 -0.16 -0.60 3.18
C ALA A 26 -0.26 -0.05 4.61
N LEU A 27 0.56 0.95 4.94
CA LEU A 27 0.51 1.65 6.22
C LEU A 27 -0.77 2.46 6.40
N ALA A 28 -1.29 3.10 5.33
CA ALA A 28 -2.55 3.82 5.38
C ALA A 28 -3.72 2.89 5.71
N VAL A 29 -3.77 1.70 5.07
CA VAL A 29 -4.79 0.68 5.37
C VAL A 29 -4.66 0.20 6.81
N MET A 30 -3.44 -0.08 7.28
CA MET A 30 -3.18 -0.42 8.68
C MET A 30 -3.70 0.67 9.64
N ALA A 31 -3.49 1.94 9.33
CA ALA A 31 -3.95 3.06 10.15
C ALA A 31 -5.50 3.12 10.21
N VAL A 32 -6.18 2.95 9.07
CA VAL A 32 -7.66 2.89 9.02
C VAL A 32 -8.18 1.73 9.87
N VAL A 33 -7.63 0.52 9.69
CA VAL A 33 -8.05 -0.66 10.46
C VAL A 33 -7.78 -0.47 11.95
N GLY A 34 -6.62 0.09 12.30
CA GLY A 34 -6.27 0.39 13.68
C GLY A 34 -7.24 1.38 14.34
N ALA A 35 -7.65 2.43 13.61
CA ALA A 35 -8.65 3.38 14.10
C ALA A 35 -10.02 2.72 14.33
N LEU A 36 -10.48 1.89 13.38
CA LEU A 36 -11.78 1.20 13.48
C LEU A 36 -11.79 0.14 14.60
N CYS A 37 -10.65 -0.46 14.90
CA CYS A 37 -10.52 -1.46 15.97
C CYS A 37 -10.18 -0.86 17.34
N HIS A 38 -10.12 0.47 17.48
CA HIS A 38 -9.73 1.16 18.71
C HIS A 38 -8.43 0.61 19.32
N THR A 39 -7.45 0.29 18.46
CA THR A 39 -6.19 -0.28 18.93
C THR A 39 -5.47 0.73 19.82
N THR A 40 -4.90 0.26 20.93
CA THR A 40 -4.00 1.08 21.74
C THR A 40 -2.63 1.10 21.05
N GLY A 41 -1.93 2.23 21.09
CA GLY A 41 -0.57 2.35 20.54
C GLY A 41 0.49 1.49 21.26
N SER A 42 0.07 0.51 22.06
CA SER A 42 0.94 -0.40 22.79
C SER A 42 1.41 -1.54 21.89
N PRO A 43 2.72 -1.63 21.60
CA PRO A 43 3.28 -2.57 20.63
C PRO A 43 3.22 -4.04 21.09
N MET A 44 3.02 -4.30 22.39
CA MET A 44 2.92 -5.66 22.94
C MET A 44 1.49 -6.23 22.93
N THR A 45 0.52 -5.50 22.37
CA THR A 45 -0.86 -6.00 22.27
C THR A 45 -1.04 -6.94 21.07
N LEU A 46 -1.92 -7.93 21.20
CA LEU A 46 -2.30 -8.81 20.08
C LEU A 46 -2.83 -8.02 18.88
N SER A 47 -3.57 -6.92 19.13
CA SER A 47 -4.06 -6.02 18.08
C SER A 47 -2.93 -5.33 17.32
N ALA A 48 -1.86 -4.90 18.01
CA ALA A 48 -0.73 -4.28 17.35
C ALA A 48 0.05 -5.29 16.49
N GLN A 49 0.22 -6.52 16.98
CA GLN A 49 0.85 -7.60 16.22
C GLN A 49 0.03 -7.96 14.97
N PHE A 50 -1.30 -8.04 15.09
CA PHE A 50 -2.19 -8.27 13.95
C PHE A 50 -2.05 -7.17 12.88
N LEU A 51 -2.02 -5.91 13.29
CA LEU A 51 -1.86 -4.77 12.37
C LEU A 51 -0.51 -4.78 11.64
N LEU A 52 0.57 -5.12 12.35
CA LEU A 52 1.90 -5.27 11.75
C LEU A 52 1.91 -6.36 10.67
N TRP A 53 1.34 -7.53 10.96
CA TRP A 53 1.26 -8.62 10.00
C TRP A 53 0.36 -8.28 8.81
N LEU A 54 -0.77 -7.62 9.05
CA LEU A 54 -1.66 -7.13 8.00
C LEU A 54 -0.93 -6.19 7.05
N ALA A 55 -0.19 -5.21 7.59
CA ALA A 55 0.58 -4.27 6.78
C ALA A 55 1.66 -4.97 5.96
N GLY A 56 2.41 -5.89 6.57
CA GLY A 56 3.45 -6.66 5.89
C GLY A 56 2.90 -7.54 4.76
N LEU A 57 1.80 -8.26 5.01
CA LEU A 57 1.16 -9.12 4.01
C LEU A 57 0.59 -8.29 2.85
N LEU A 58 -0.08 -7.18 3.17
CA LEU A 58 -0.62 -6.28 2.14
C LEU A 58 0.50 -5.69 1.29
N TRP A 59 1.61 -5.29 1.91
CA TRP A 59 2.75 -4.78 1.18
C TRP A 59 3.40 -5.86 0.28
N ALA A 60 3.53 -7.10 0.75
CA ALA A 60 4.02 -8.21 -0.05
C ALA A 60 3.12 -8.51 -1.27
N VAL A 61 1.79 -8.44 -1.10
CA VAL A 61 0.83 -8.55 -2.21
C VAL A 61 1.01 -7.40 -3.20
N ILE A 62 1.18 -6.16 -2.73
CA ILE A 62 1.42 -4.99 -3.59
C ILE A 62 2.74 -5.13 -4.37
N LEU A 63 3.82 -5.56 -3.71
CA LEU A 63 5.13 -5.78 -4.36
C LEU A 63 5.07 -6.86 -5.44
N SER A 64 4.27 -7.91 -5.22
CA SER A 64 4.04 -8.96 -6.22
C SER A 64 3.16 -8.44 -7.36
N GLY A 65 2.11 -7.69 -7.03
CA GLY A 65 1.13 -7.17 -7.99
C GLY A 65 1.61 -5.97 -8.80
N CYS A 66 2.64 -5.24 -8.37
CA CYS A 66 3.10 -4.03 -9.06
C CYS A 66 3.60 -4.30 -10.49
N PHE A 67 4.00 -5.55 -10.78
CA PHE A 67 4.43 -5.96 -12.12
C PHE A 67 3.27 -6.15 -13.10
N LEU A 68 2.04 -6.34 -12.60
CA LEU A 68 0.82 -6.47 -13.41
C LEU A 68 0.40 -5.15 -14.08
N PHE A 69 0.88 -4.01 -13.59
CA PHE A 69 0.58 -2.72 -14.21
C PHE A 69 1.19 -2.61 -15.61
N ARG A 70 0.49 -1.92 -16.53
CA ARG A 70 0.93 -1.78 -17.93
C ARG A 70 2.19 -0.92 -18.09
N SER A 71 2.46 0.01 -17.17
CA SER A 71 3.65 0.86 -17.17
C SER A 71 4.03 1.30 -15.75
N GLY A 72 5.26 1.81 -15.57
CA GLY A 72 5.69 2.39 -14.29
C GLY A 72 4.86 3.61 -13.88
N GLY A 73 4.54 4.51 -14.81
CA GLY A 73 3.72 5.69 -14.51
C GLY A 73 2.29 5.33 -14.06
N TRP A 74 1.69 4.33 -14.70
CA TRP A 74 0.40 3.78 -14.25
C TRP A 74 0.47 3.15 -12.85
N ALA A 75 1.56 2.43 -12.53
CA ALA A 75 1.76 1.88 -11.19
C ALA A 75 1.86 2.99 -10.13
N TRP A 76 2.62 4.06 -10.41
CA TRP A 76 2.71 5.23 -9.54
C TRP A 76 1.37 5.95 -9.36
N GLY A 77 0.63 6.18 -10.45
CA GLY A 77 -0.67 6.84 -10.38
C GLY A 77 -1.68 6.05 -9.55
N VAL A 78 -1.76 4.73 -9.74
CA VAL A 78 -2.71 3.88 -9.01
C VAL A 78 -2.30 3.70 -7.55
N LEU A 79 -1.04 3.30 -7.28
CA LEU A 79 -0.59 3.07 -5.91
C LEU A 79 -0.48 4.37 -5.12
N GLY A 80 0.02 5.44 -5.74
CA GLY A 80 0.14 6.76 -5.13
C GLY A 80 -1.22 7.41 -4.90
N GLY A 81 -2.10 7.37 -5.90
CA GLY A 81 -3.47 7.86 -5.77
C GLY A 81 -4.26 7.09 -4.70
N GLY A 82 -4.10 5.76 -4.68
CA GLY A 82 -4.66 4.90 -3.64
C GLY A 82 -4.13 5.26 -2.25
N ALA A 83 -2.82 5.44 -2.11
CA ALA A 83 -2.21 5.82 -0.83
C ALA A 83 -2.79 7.15 -0.30
N VAL A 84 -2.86 8.17 -1.16
CA VAL A 84 -3.45 9.47 -0.81
C VAL A 84 -4.92 9.31 -0.40
N ALA A 85 -5.72 8.57 -1.19
CA ALA A 85 -7.14 8.37 -0.90
C ALA A 85 -7.36 7.68 0.45
N VAL A 86 -6.58 6.65 0.77
CA VAL A 86 -6.72 5.92 2.04
C VAL A 86 -6.20 6.74 3.22
N TRP A 87 -5.17 7.55 3.05
CA TRP A 87 -4.74 8.51 4.09
C TRP A 87 -5.79 9.58 4.36
N LEU A 88 -6.45 10.10 3.33
CA LEU A 88 -7.57 11.03 3.49
C LEU A 88 -8.73 10.35 4.21
N LEU A 89 -9.05 9.11 3.86
CA LEU A 89 -10.05 8.31 4.58
C LEU A 89 -9.68 8.16 6.05
N PHE A 90 -8.44 7.83 6.38
CA PHE A 90 -7.97 7.75 7.75
C PHE A 90 -8.16 9.08 8.51
N ALA A 91 -7.81 10.21 7.89
CA ALA A 91 -8.01 11.52 8.48
C ALA A 91 -9.50 11.80 8.78
N VAL A 92 -10.39 11.44 7.85
CA VAL A 92 -11.85 11.54 8.04
C VAL A 92 -12.32 10.64 9.19
N VAL A 93 -11.94 9.36 9.19
CA VAL A 93 -12.29 8.40 10.26
C VAL A 93 -11.84 8.94 11.61
N LYS A 94 -10.62 9.47 11.72
CA LYS A 94 -10.09 10.00 12.97
C LYS A 94 -10.77 11.29 13.42
N SER A 95 -11.28 12.09 12.47
CA SER A 95 -12.06 13.31 12.78
C SER A 95 -13.46 13.01 13.30
N VAL A 96 -14.06 11.89 12.87
CA VAL A 96 -15.41 11.46 13.30
C VAL A 96 -15.33 10.62 14.58
N PHE A 97 -14.30 9.78 14.71
CA PHE A 97 -14.07 8.88 15.84
C PHE A 97 -12.79 9.29 16.59
N PRO A 98 -12.91 10.23 17.57
CA PRO A 98 -11.79 10.71 18.37
C PRO A 98 -11.16 9.61 19.26
#